data_AF-A0A7W5ATN9-F1
#
_entry.id   AF-A0A7W5ATN9-F1
#
_cell.length_a   1.000
_cell.length_b   1.000
_cell.length_c   1.000
_cell.angle_alpha   90.00
_cell.angle_beta   90.00
_cell.angle_gamma   90.00
#
_symmetry.space_group_name_H-M   'P 1'
#
loop_
_entity.id
_entity.type
_entity.pdbx_description
1 polymer ?
#
loop_
_entity_poly.entity_id
_entity_poly.type
_entity_poly.pdbx_seq_one_letter_code
_entity_poly.pdbx_strand_id
1 'polypeptide(L)'
;MKTIQAYRFALDLAPGQERDVLAHAGAARVAHNWALAKVKAVMDQRAAERSYDVAEELLTPSLSWSLAGLRKAWNATKPEVAPWWSEVSKEAFNTGLDALARGLKNWADSRNGKRAGRPAGFPRFKSRRRTTPSVRFTTGAIRV
;
A
#
# COMPACT_ATOMS: atom_id res chain seq x y z
N MET A 1 -11.15 -34.27 2.53
CA MET A 1 -11.60 -32.86 2.45
C MET A 1 -10.71 -32.04 3.38
N LYS A 2 -9.99 -31.01 2.90
CA LYS A 2 -9.18 -30.15 3.78
C LYS A 2 -10.07 -29.05 4.36
N THR A 3 -10.26 -29.02 5.67
CA THR A 3 -10.96 -27.93 6.36
C THR A 3 -10.02 -26.75 6.52
N ILE A 4 -10.41 -25.56 6.05
CA ILE A 4 -9.68 -24.32 6.30
C ILE A 4 -10.15 -23.78 7.66
N GLN A 5 -9.22 -23.57 8.58
CA GLN A 5 -9.49 -22.98 9.88
C GLN A 5 -8.88 -21.59 9.97
N ALA A 6 -9.56 -20.67 10.64
CA ALA A 6 -9.07 -19.33 10.94
C ALA A 6 -9.28 -19.05 12.42
N TYR A 7 -8.27 -18.49 13.07
CA TYR A 7 -8.27 -18.20 14.49
C TYR A 7 -8.02 -16.70 14.71
N ARG A 8 -8.64 -16.15 15.76
CA ARG A 8 -8.43 -14.77 16.19
C ARG A 8 -8.04 -14.78 17.66
N PHE A 9 -6.86 -14.22 17.96
CA PHE A 9 -6.31 -14.14 19.30
C PHE A 9 -6.11 -12.69 19.70
N ALA A 10 -6.28 -12.40 21.00
CA ALA A 10 -5.68 -11.23 21.61
C ALA A 10 -4.24 -11.59 21.98
N LEU A 11 -3.28 -10.76 21.59
CA LEU A 11 -1.88 -10.98 21.93
C LEU A 11 -1.58 -10.34 23.29
N ASP A 12 -1.00 -11.10 24.21
CA ASP A 12 -0.46 -10.58 25.47
C ASP A 12 1.01 -10.18 25.24
N LEU A 13 1.21 -8.96 24.76
CA LEU A 13 2.52 -8.48 24.33
C LEU A 13 3.22 -7.74 25.47
N ALA A 14 4.51 -8.04 25.67
CA ALA A 14 5.37 -7.20 26.49
C ALA A 14 5.53 -5.81 25.82
N PRO A 15 5.86 -4.74 26.59
CA PRO A 15 5.98 -3.40 26.03
C PRO A 15 6.96 -3.26 24.85
N GLY A 16 8.03 -4.09 24.82
CA GLY A 16 8.94 -4.17 23.67
C GLY A 16 8.26 -4.71 22.42
N GLN A 17 7.56 -5.83 22.56
CA GLN A 17 6.85 -6.48 21.46
C GLN A 17 5.71 -5.61 20.92
N GLU A 18 5.03 -4.85 21.79
CA GLU A 18 4.02 -3.88 21.37
C GLU A 18 4.64 -2.81 20.45
N ARG A 19 5.80 -2.27 20.82
CA ARG A 19 6.52 -1.31 19.96
C ARG A 19 6.91 -1.94 18.63
N ASP A 20 7.34 -3.19 18.62
CA ASP A 20 7.74 -3.90 17.40
C ASP A 20 6.56 -4.09 16.45
N VAL A 21 5.41 -4.58 16.93
CA VAL A 21 4.22 -4.75 16.07
C VAL A 21 3.69 -3.40 15.56
N LEU A 22 3.78 -2.35 16.39
CA LEU A 22 3.41 -0.99 15.98
C LEU A 22 4.40 -0.40 14.95
N ALA A 23 5.69 -0.74 15.01
CA ALA A 23 6.68 -0.36 14.01
C ALA A 23 6.33 -0.99 12.65
N HIS A 24 5.92 -2.26 12.63
CA HIS A 24 5.46 -2.95 11.41
C HIS A 24 4.19 -2.31 10.82
N ALA A 25 3.19 -2.02 11.65
CA ALA A 25 2.00 -1.30 11.19
C ALA A 25 2.34 0.14 10.72
N GLY A 26 3.35 0.76 11.33
CA GLY A 26 3.94 2.02 10.91
C GLY A 26 4.54 1.95 9.50
N ALA A 27 5.35 0.92 9.24
CA ALA A 27 5.95 0.65 7.93
C ALA A 27 4.91 0.42 6.83
N ALA A 28 3.84 -0.32 7.13
CA ALA A 28 2.72 -0.47 6.20
C ALA A 28 2.07 0.87 5.85
N ARG A 29 1.88 1.75 6.85
CA ARG A 29 1.35 3.10 6.63
C ARG A 29 2.31 3.95 5.78
N VAL A 30 3.62 3.89 6.04
CA VAL A 30 4.64 4.63 5.29
C VAL A 30 4.63 4.22 3.82
N ALA A 31 4.68 2.91 3.52
CA ALA A 31 4.64 2.41 2.15
C ALA A 31 3.35 2.82 1.42
N HIS A 32 2.19 2.70 2.07
CA HIS A 32 0.90 3.13 1.49
C HIS A 32 0.92 4.62 1.13
N ASN A 33 1.34 5.47 2.07
CA ASN A 33 1.34 6.91 1.86
C ASN A 33 2.37 7.34 0.81
N TRP A 34 3.58 6.77 0.85
CA TRP A 34 4.60 7.03 -0.15
C TRP A 34 4.11 6.67 -1.56
N ALA A 35 3.54 5.46 -1.72
CA ALA A 35 3.07 5.01 -3.03
C ALA A 35 1.88 5.86 -3.52
N LEU A 36 0.99 6.28 -2.61
CA LEU A 36 -0.12 7.17 -2.94
C LEU A 36 0.37 8.55 -3.39
N ALA A 37 1.39 9.10 -2.72
CA ALA A 37 2.02 10.35 -3.12
C ALA A 37 2.65 10.23 -4.51
N LYS A 38 3.37 9.13 -4.79
CA LYS A 38 3.96 8.89 -6.11
C LYS A 38 2.90 8.74 -7.21
N VAL A 39 1.81 8.02 -6.94
CA VAL A 39 0.68 7.89 -7.89
C VAL A 39 0.06 9.26 -8.18
N LYS A 40 -0.21 10.06 -7.14
CA LYS A 40 -0.74 11.42 -7.31
C LYS A 40 0.20 12.29 -8.14
N ALA A 41 1.48 12.34 -7.81
CA ALA A 41 2.47 13.12 -8.55
C ALA A 41 2.52 12.76 -10.04
N VAL A 42 2.49 11.47 -10.38
CA VAL A 42 2.44 11.02 -11.79
C VAL A 42 1.13 11.41 -12.47
N MET A 43 -0.01 11.29 -11.76
CA MET A 43 -1.31 11.70 -12.31
C MET A 43 -1.38 13.21 -12.55
N ASP A 44 -0.92 14.01 -11.58
CA ASP A 44 -0.95 15.47 -11.63
C ASP A 44 0.01 15.98 -12.72
N GLN A 45 1.20 15.39 -12.83
CA GLN A 45 2.14 15.70 -13.91
C GLN A 45 1.55 15.41 -15.30
N ARG A 46 0.95 14.23 -15.48
CA ARG A 46 0.28 13.88 -16.75
C ARG A 46 -0.93 14.77 -17.05
N ALA A 47 -1.60 15.30 -16.03
CA ALA A 47 -2.70 16.24 -16.22
C ALA A 47 -2.16 17.61 -16.66
N ALA A 48 -1.07 18.09 -16.06
CA ALA A 48 -0.40 19.33 -16.45
C ALA A 48 0.16 19.25 -17.88
N GLU A 49 0.86 18.16 -18.23
CA GLU A 49 1.38 17.96 -19.60
C GLU A 49 0.27 18.01 -20.65
N ARG A 50 -0.89 17.38 -20.38
CA ARG A 50 -2.05 17.47 -21.28
C ARG A 50 -2.63 18.87 -21.38
N SER A 51 -2.55 19.69 -20.32
CA SER A 51 -3.02 21.08 -20.36
C SER A 51 -2.18 21.98 -21.25
N TYR A 52 -0.97 21.54 -21.63
CA TYR A 52 -0.08 22.20 -22.58
C TYR A 52 0.05 21.43 -23.90
N ASP A 53 -0.95 20.61 -24.24
CA ASP A 53 -1.06 19.84 -25.49
C ASP A 53 0.13 18.91 -25.80
N VAL A 54 0.81 18.42 -24.76
CA VAL A 54 1.83 17.37 -24.94
C VAL A 54 1.16 16.09 -25.43
N ALA A 55 1.68 15.52 -26.52
CA ALA A 55 1.20 14.27 -27.10
C ALA A 55 1.23 13.11 -26.09
N GLU A 56 0.25 12.19 -26.17
CA GLU A 56 0.05 11.12 -25.17
C GLU A 56 1.29 10.21 -25.04
N GLU A 57 2.04 10.04 -26.12
CA GLU A 57 3.28 9.24 -26.21
C GLU A 57 4.46 9.90 -25.49
N LEU A 58 4.42 11.23 -25.32
CA LEU A 58 5.45 12.03 -24.67
C LEU A 58 5.14 12.32 -23.20
N LEU A 59 3.97 11.91 -22.71
CA LEU A 59 3.60 12.11 -21.31
C LEU A 59 4.50 11.33 -20.36
N THR A 60 4.67 11.85 -19.15
CA THR A 60 5.33 11.16 -18.04
C THR A 60 4.82 9.72 -17.93
N PRO A 61 5.71 8.70 -17.98
CA PRO A 61 5.29 7.30 -17.97
C PRO A 61 4.36 6.96 -16.82
N SER A 62 3.26 6.26 -17.12
CA SER A 62 2.31 5.87 -16.09
C SER A 62 2.94 4.89 -15.09
N LEU A 63 2.68 5.10 -13.80
CA LEU A 63 3.06 4.15 -12.76
C LEU A 63 2.03 3.02 -12.72
N SER A 64 2.47 1.77 -12.93
CA SER A 64 1.58 0.61 -12.76
C SER A 64 1.04 0.54 -11.34
N TRP A 65 -0.29 0.56 -11.21
CA TRP A 65 -0.99 0.43 -9.92
C TRP A 65 -1.08 -1.00 -9.40
N SER A 66 -0.52 -1.96 -10.12
CA SER A 66 -0.39 -3.34 -9.63
C SER A 66 0.56 -3.40 -8.43
N LEU A 67 0.37 -4.38 -7.55
CA LEU A 67 1.29 -4.61 -6.44
C LEU A 67 2.74 -4.79 -6.93
N ALA A 68 2.93 -5.51 -8.04
CA ALA A 68 4.25 -5.72 -8.62
C ALA A 68 4.91 -4.40 -9.06
N GLY A 69 4.15 -3.52 -9.72
CA GLY A 69 4.61 -2.19 -10.15
C GLY A 69 4.98 -1.30 -8.97
N LEU A 70 4.10 -1.21 -7.98
CA LEU A 70 4.34 -0.43 -6.77
C LEU A 70 5.54 -0.97 -5.96
N ARG A 71 5.70 -2.30 -5.88
CA ARG A 71 6.84 -2.93 -5.21
C ARG A 71 8.15 -2.66 -5.94
N LYS A 72 8.16 -2.67 -7.28
CA LYS A 72 9.34 -2.29 -8.08
C LYS A 72 9.78 -0.86 -7.74
N ALA A 73 8.84 0.09 -7.76
CA ALA A 73 9.13 1.48 -7.44
C ALA A 73 9.58 1.67 -5.97
N TRP A 74 8.94 0.98 -5.03
CA TRP A 74 9.33 1.02 -3.61
C TRP A 74 10.74 0.47 -3.39
N ASN A 75 11.08 -0.68 -3.98
CA ASN A 75 12.40 -1.27 -3.80
C ASN A 75 13.54 -0.38 -4.31
N ALA A 76 13.31 0.45 -5.33
CA ALA A 76 14.30 1.39 -5.84
C ALA A 76 14.54 2.59 -4.90
N THR A 77 13.62 2.90 -3.99
CA THR A 77 13.63 4.14 -3.18
C THR A 77 13.61 3.90 -1.67
N LYS A 78 13.26 2.69 -1.23
CA LYS A 78 13.12 2.36 0.20
C LYS A 78 14.35 2.65 1.06
N PRO A 79 15.62 2.53 0.58
CA PRO A 79 16.76 2.87 1.44
C PRO A 79 16.80 4.36 1.79
N GLU A 80 16.28 5.23 0.92
CA GLU A 80 16.21 6.67 1.13
C GLU A 80 14.98 7.05 1.97
N VAL A 81 13.82 6.47 1.63
CA VAL A 81 12.53 6.83 2.25
C VAL A 81 12.36 6.21 3.64
N ALA A 82 12.91 5.01 3.83
CA ALA A 82 12.88 4.28 5.09
C ALA A 82 14.26 3.64 5.34
N PRO A 83 15.27 4.42 5.75
CA PRO A 83 16.62 3.89 6.02
C PRO A 83 16.64 2.74 7.04
N TRP A 84 15.65 2.73 7.94
CA TRP A 84 15.36 1.71 8.95
C TRP A 84 14.63 0.47 8.40
N TRP A 85 14.50 0.30 7.07
CA TRP A 85 13.68 -0.75 6.47
C TRP A 85 14.08 -2.17 6.89
N SER A 86 15.33 -2.39 7.28
CA SER A 86 15.84 -3.68 7.77
C SER A 86 15.39 -4.02 9.19
N GLU A 87 14.90 -3.05 9.97
CA GLU A 87 14.41 -3.24 11.33
C GLU A 87 13.01 -3.88 11.38
N VAL A 88 12.30 -3.91 10.24
CA VAL A 88 10.97 -4.51 10.12
C VAL A 88 10.91 -5.51 8.99
N SER A 89 9.96 -6.44 9.06
CA SER A 89 9.74 -7.40 7.98
C SER A 89 9.37 -6.71 6.67
N LYS A 90 9.87 -7.23 5.54
CA LYS A 90 9.45 -6.86 4.18
C LYS A 90 7.93 -6.93 3.98
N GLU A 91 7.26 -7.83 4.71
CA GLU A 91 5.81 -8.05 4.64
C GLU A 91 5.03 -6.80 5.13
N ALA A 92 5.64 -5.99 6.00
CA ALA A 92 5.05 -4.75 6.47
C ALA A 92 4.85 -3.73 5.33
N PHE A 93 5.92 -3.47 4.58
CA PHE A 93 5.83 -2.59 3.41
C PHE A 93 4.91 -3.19 2.33
N ASN A 94 5.01 -4.50 2.09
CA ASN A 94 4.15 -5.19 1.13
C ASN A 94 2.66 -5.06 1.48
N THR A 95 2.30 -5.09 2.77
CA THR A 95 0.93 -4.86 3.23
C THR A 95 0.41 -3.48 2.81
N GLY A 96 1.23 -2.44 3.00
CA GLY A 96 0.87 -1.07 2.61
C GLY A 96 0.67 -0.92 1.11
N LEU A 97 1.58 -1.50 0.32
CA LEU A 97 1.52 -1.46 -1.15
C LEU A 97 0.32 -2.27 -1.68
N ASP A 98 0.02 -3.44 -1.12
CA ASP A 98 -1.15 -4.27 -1.48
C ASP A 98 -2.44 -3.52 -1.18
N ALA A 99 -2.53 -2.87 -0.02
CA ALA A 99 -3.69 -2.07 0.36
C ALA A 99 -3.94 -0.91 -0.64
N LEU A 100 -2.89 -0.22 -1.09
CA LEU A 100 -3.01 0.82 -2.09
C LEU A 100 -3.39 0.26 -3.46
N ALA A 101 -2.73 -0.80 -3.92
CA ALA A 101 -3.01 -1.44 -5.21
C ALA A 101 -4.49 -1.85 -5.32
N ARG A 102 -5.02 -2.49 -4.26
CA ARG A 102 -6.44 -2.85 -4.16
C ARG A 102 -7.34 -1.62 -4.14
N GLY A 103 -6.97 -0.58 -3.40
CA GLY A 103 -7.72 0.68 -3.34
C GLY A 103 -7.83 1.35 -4.71
N LEU A 104 -6.73 1.44 -5.45
CA LEU A 104 -6.68 2.01 -6.81
C LEU A 104 -7.48 1.16 -7.80
N LYS A 105 -7.34 -0.17 -7.73
CA LYS A 105 -8.15 -1.09 -8.53
C LYS A 105 -9.64 -0.90 -8.28
N ASN A 106 -10.06 -0.87 -7.01
CA ASN A 106 -11.47 -0.69 -6.65
C ASN A 106 -12.02 0.65 -7.15
N TRP A 107 -11.25 1.73 -7.04
CA TRP A 107 -11.62 3.04 -7.58
C TRP A 107 -11.76 3.00 -9.11
N ALA A 108 -10.77 2.43 -9.81
CA ALA A 108 -10.78 2.34 -11.27
C ALA A 108 -11.95 1.46 -11.79
N ASP A 109 -12.17 0.30 -11.18
CA ASP A 109 -13.27 -0.59 -11.52
C ASP A 109 -14.63 0.06 -11.24
N SER A 110 -14.75 0.80 -10.13
CA SER A 110 -15.96 1.56 -9.82
C SER A 110 -16.23 2.67 -10.83
N ARG A 111 -15.20 3.40 -11.27
CA ARG A 111 -15.32 4.47 -12.27
C ARG A 111 -15.69 3.93 -13.65
N ASN A 112 -15.24 2.72 -13.98
CA ASN A 112 -15.48 2.07 -15.27
C ASN A 112 -16.71 1.15 -15.27
N GLY A 113 -17.56 1.19 -14.24
CA GLY A 113 -18.77 0.37 -14.14
C GLY A 113 -18.54 -1.14 -13.94
N LYS A 114 -17.31 -1.58 -13.66
CA LYS A 114 -16.95 -2.99 -13.49
C LYS A 114 -17.25 -3.54 -12.09
N ARG A 115 -17.58 -2.67 -11.14
CA ARG A 115 -17.89 -3.03 -9.75
C ARG A 115 -19.31 -2.62 -9.39
N ALA A 116 -20.09 -3.57 -8.88
CA ALA A 116 -21.43 -3.31 -8.36
C ALA A 116 -21.39 -2.59 -6.99
N GLY A 117 -22.46 -1.84 -6.69
CA GLY A 117 -22.66 -1.17 -5.40
C GLY A 117 -22.17 0.27 -5.36
N ARG A 118 -22.05 0.83 -4.14
CA ARG A 118 -21.70 2.24 -3.92
C ARG A 118 -20.37 2.61 -4.57
N PRO A 119 -20.25 3.80 -5.20
CA PRO A 119 -19.01 4.28 -5.79
C PRO A 119 -17.84 4.22 -4.81
N ALA A 120 -16.72 3.64 -5.25
CA ALA A 120 -15.48 3.65 -4.49
C ALA A 120 -14.72 4.95 -4.77
N GLY A 121 -14.40 5.71 -3.72
CA GLY A 121 -13.59 6.92 -3.84
C GLY A 121 -12.11 6.62 -4.03
N PHE A 122 -11.36 7.62 -4.52
CA PHE A 122 -9.90 7.51 -4.67
C PHE A 122 -9.23 7.27 -3.30
N PRO A 123 -8.16 6.47 -3.21
CA PRO A 123 -7.46 6.22 -1.94
C PRO A 123 -6.98 7.51 -1.27
N ARG A 124 -7.06 7.52 0.07
CA ARG A 124 -6.63 8.65 0.91
C ARG A 124 -5.36 8.31 1.68
N PHE A 125 -4.63 9.35 2.06
CA PHE A 125 -3.50 9.22 2.99
C PHE A 125 -3.99 8.67 4.34
N LYS A 126 -3.22 7.75 4.89
CA LYS A 126 -3.46 7.14 6.20
C LYS A 126 -2.78 7.98 7.28
N SER A 127 -3.49 8.27 8.36
CA SER A 127 -2.96 8.97 9.53
C SER A 127 -2.73 7.98 10.67
N ARG A 128 -1.63 8.13 11.41
CA ARG A 128 -1.38 7.33 12.62
C ARG A 128 -2.52 7.40 13.64
N ARG A 129 -3.17 8.56 13.76
CA ARG A 129 -4.24 8.79 14.75
C ARG A 129 -5.62 8.25 14.33
N ARG A 130 -5.86 8.09 13.02
CA ARG A 130 -7.18 7.73 12.47
C ARG A 130 -7.23 6.36 11.79
N THR A 131 -6.10 5.67 11.71
CA THR A 131 -6.00 4.38 11.03
C THR A 131 -5.62 3.35 12.07
N THR A 132 -6.47 2.33 12.23
CA THR A 132 -6.16 1.15 13.03
C THR A 132 -4.84 0.54 12.54
N PRO A 133 -3.83 0.36 13.41
CA PRO A 133 -2.58 -0.26 13.03
C PRO A 133 -2.85 -1.70 12.58
N SER A 134 -2.38 -2.05 11.38
CA SER A 134 -2.49 -3.41 10.86
C SER A 134 -1.33 -3.75 9.93
N VAL A 135 -0.94 -5.02 9.98
CA VAL A 135 0.08 -5.63 9.11
C VAL A 135 -0.33 -7.08 8.82
N ARG A 136 0.00 -7.59 7.63
CA ARG A 136 -0.22 -8.99 7.26
C ARG A 136 1.13 -9.65 6.99
N PHE A 137 1.33 -10.83 7.56
CA PHE A 137 2.45 -11.71 7.25
C PHE A 137 1.91 -12.91 6.46
N THR A 138 2.46 -13.18 5.28
CA THR A 138 2.03 -14.28 4.41
C THR A 138 3.10 -15.34 4.17
N THR A 139 4.33 -15.02 4.54
CA THR A 139 5.48 -15.92 4.39
C THR A 139 5.96 -16.39 5.75
N GLY A 140 6.27 -17.69 5.85
CA GLY A 140 6.72 -18.32 7.09
C GLY A 140 5.56 -18.96 7.85
N ALA A 141 5.85 -20.06 8.55
CA ALA A 141 4.88 -20.73 9.39
C ALA A 141 4.75 -19.96 10.71
N ILE A 142 3.55 -19.41 10.98
CA ILE A 142 3.18 -18.95 12.31
C ILE A 142 2.62 -20.17 13.03
N ARG A 143 3.38 -20.69 13.99
CA ARG A 143 2.94 -21.82 14.81
C ARG A 143 2.11 -21.28 15.98
N VAL A 144 0.97 -21.91 16.22
CA VAL A 144 0.07 -21.67 17.36
C VAL A 144 0.21 -22.84 18.32
#